data_AF-A0A960KGE0-F1
#
_entry.id   AF-A0A960KGE0-F1
#
_cell.length_a   1.000
_cell.length_b   1.000
_cell.length_c   1.000
_cell.angle_alpha   90.00
_cell.angle_beta   90.00
_cell.angle_gamma   90.00
#
_symmetry.space_group_name_H-M   'P 1'
#
loop_
_entity.id
_entity.type
_entity.pdbx_description
1 polymer ?
#
loop_
_entity_poly.entity_id
_entity_poly.type
_entity_poly.pdbx_seq_one_letter_code
_entity_poly.pdbx_strand_id
1 'polypeptide(L)'
;MTVYLLSDDIQFPNPRLADPSGLLAVGGDLSIPRLLSAYRQGVFPWYSEGQPILWWSPDPRMLFLPGDLNLDRDTRRQLKKNEFQLRLDTVFERVVRCCAAAPRKDQDGTWINEDMIEAYSKLHREGHAHSIEAWFRGELVGGLYGVAMGACFFGESMFTRRRGASKVALAALCHIYRHGLVDGQLPNEHLQRLGAREMDRDSFLKRVAELTKQDSLWQAWVGY
;
A
#
# COMPACT_ATOMS: atom_id res chain seq x y z
N MET A 1 -27.58 3.58 -3.09
CA MET A 1 -26.14 3.63 -2.77
C MET A 1 -26.02 4.39 -1.47
N THR A 2 -25.45 3.79 -0.43
CA THR A 2 -25.31 4.41 0.89
C THR A 2 -23.87 4.85 1.06
N VAL A 3 -23.64 6.16 1.11
CA VAL A 3 -22.33 6.75 1.43
C VAL A 3 -22.47 7.48 2.75
N TYR A 4 -21.64 7.14 3.73
CA TYR A 4 -21.70 7.73 5.06
C TYR A 4 -20.89 9.02 5.10
N LEU A 5 -21.43 10.08 5.71
CA LEU A 5 -20.66 11.27 6.03
C LEU A 5 -19.94 11.05 7.36
N LEU A 6 -18.61 11.14 7.37
CA LEU A 6 -17.84 10.99 8.60
C LEU A 6 -17.95 12.26 9.47
N SER A 7 -18.04 12.04 10.78
CA SER A 7 -17.94 13.08 11.80
C SER A 7 -16.49 13.22 12.30
N ASP A 8 -16.31 13.96 13.40
CA ASP A 8 -15.04 14.04 14.13
C ASP A 8 -14.67 12.73 14.84
N ASP A 9 -15.59 11.76 14.90
CA ASP A 9 -15.26 10.40 15.35
C ASP A 9 -14.37 9.71 14.30
N ILE A 10 -13.32 9.06 14.80
CA ILE A 10 -12.36 8.30 13.99
C ILE A 10 -12.87 6.90 13.63
N GLN A 11 -14.02 6.47 14.18
CA GLN A 11 -14.65 5.21 13.83
C GLN A 11 -15.25 5.26 12.43
N PHE A 12 -15.12 4.15 11.71
CA PHE A 12 -15.69 3.99 10.39
C PHE A 12 -16.99 3.18 10.48
N PRO A 13 -17.96 3.41 9.56
CA PRO A 13 -19.07 2.49 9.38
C PRO A 13 -18.53 1.09 9.05
N ASN A 14 -19.32 0.05 9.34
CA ASN A 14 -18.95 -1.32 9.02
C ASN A 14 -18.61 -1.45 7.52
N PRO A 15 -17.38 -1.87 7.13
CA PRO A 15 -16.96 -1.91 5.73
C PRO A 15 -17.81 -2.82 4.83
N ARG A 16 -18.57 -3.76 5.41
CA ARG A 16 -19.56 -4.59 4.72
C ARG A 16 -20.72 -3.80 4.12
N LEU A 17 -20.94 -2.58 4.60
CA LEU A 17 -21.98 -1.67 4.13
C LEU A 17 -21.51 -0.80 2.96
N ALA A 18 -20.23 -0.91 2.54
CA ALA A 18 -19.75 -0.22 1.35
C ALA A 18 -20.51 -0.72 0.12
N ASP A 19 -20.71 0.18 -0.84
CA ASP A 19 -21.42 -0.13 -2.07
C ASP A 19 -20.67 -1.16 -2.96
N PRO A 20 -21.24 -1.60 -4.09
CA PRO A 20 -20.58 -2.58 -4.97
C PRO A 20 -19.23 -2.13 -5.55
N SER A 21 -18.95 -0.82 -5.61
CA SER A 21 -17.65 -0.30 -6.02
C SER A 21 -16.62 -0.28 -4.88
N GLY A 22 -17.10 -0.44 -3.64
CA GLY A 22 -16.31 -0.34 -2.42
C GLY A 22 -16.38 1.02 -1.75
N LEU A 23 -17.12 2.00 -2.27
CA LEU A 23 -17.23 3.31 -1.62
C LEU A 23 -18.01 3.17 -0.32
N LEU A 24 -17.40 3.58 0.79
CA LEU A 24 -17.96 3.47 2.13
C LEU A 24 -18.37 4.84 2.66
N ALA A 25 -17.46 5.81 2.67
CA ALA A 25 -17.68 7.07 3.35
C ALA A 25 -17.02 8.26 2.65
N VAL A 26 -17.46 9.46 3.01
CA VAL A 26 -16.97 10.75 2.54
C VAL A 26 -16.68 11.69 3.71
N GLY A 27 -15.68 12.55 3.56
CA GLY A 27 -15.32 13.58 4.53
C GLY A 27 -14.36 13.08 5.62
N GLY A 28 -14.39 13.75 6.77
CA GLY A 28 -13.40 13.58 7.82
C GLY A 28 -12.09 14.30 7.49
N ASP A 29 -10.96 13.68 7.85
CA ASP A 29 -9.61 14.24 7.73
C ASP A 29 -8.58 13.13 7.45
N LEU A 30 -7.33 13.51 7.19
CA LEU A 30 -6.21 12.57 7.05
C LEU A 30 -5.33 12.55 8.32
N SER A 31 -5.94 12.70 9.49
CA SER A 31 -5.18 12.61 10.75
C SER A 31 -4.64 11.19 10.96
N ILE A 32 -3.49 11.08 11.65
CA ILE A 32 -2.87 9.79 11.97
C ILE A 32 -3.86 8.83 12.67
N PRO A 33 -4.61 9.24 13.72
CA PRO A 33 -5.55 8.33 14.37
C PRO A 33 -6.64 7.81 13.43
N ARG A 34 -7.18 8.66 12.54
CA ARG A 34 -8.22 8.26 11.59
C ARG A 34 -7.67 7.32 10.53
N LEU A 35 -6.50 7.60 9.96
CA LEU A 35 -5.84 6.70 8.99
C LEU A 35 -5.58 5.33 9.60
N LEU A 36 -5.00 5.26 10.80
CA LEU A 36 -4.77 4.00 11.50
C LEU A 36 -6.07 3.26 11.82
N SER A 37 -7.12 3.99 12.19
CA SER A 37 -8.46 3.42 12.38
C SER A 37 -9.00 2.81 11.09
N ALA A 38 -8.84 3.50 9.96
CA ALA A 38 -9.27 3.03 8.65
C ALA A 38 -8.56 1.72 8.26
N TYR A 39 -7.22 1.69 8.29
CA TYR A 39 -6.45 0.50 7.91
C TYR A 39 -6.76 -0.71 8.79
N ARG A 40 -6.93 -0.51 10.10
CA ARG A 40 -7.33 -1.58 11.02
C ARG A 40 -8.68 -2.20 10.65
N GLN A 41 -9.54 -1.43 10.00
CA GLN A 41 -10.86 -1.86 9.53
C GLN A 41 -10.86 -2.26 8.05
N GLY A 42 -9.71 -2.32 7.37
CA GLY A 42 -9.64 -2.63 5.95
C GLY A 42 -10.12 -1.51 5.02
N VAL A 43 -10.18 -0.27 5.53
CA VAL A 43 -10.59 0.93 4.80
C VAL A 43 -9.36 1.76 4.43
N PHE A 44 -9.36 2.39 3.26
CA PHE A 44 -8.28 3.30 2.83
C PHE A 44 -8.84 4.55 2.14
N PRO A 45 -8.13 5.69 2.23
CA PRO A 45 -8.51 6.91 1.52
C PRO A 45 -8.09 6.83 0.05
N TRP A 46 -8.97 7.25 -0.87
CA TRP A 46 -8.66 7.35 -2.29
C TRP A 46 -9.56 8.36 -2.99
N TYR A 47 -9.01 9.51 -3.37
CA TYR A 47 -9.77 10.60 -3.99
C TYR A 47 -8.87 11.44 -4.92
N SER A 48 -9.48 12.11 -5.89
CA SER A 48 -8.77 13.03 -6.79
C SER A 48 -8.74 14.45 -6.23
N GLU A 49 -7.84 15.28 -6.75
CA GLU A 49 -7.82 16.71 -6.42
C GLU A 49 -9.18 17.37 -6.70
N GLY A 50 -9.63 18.22 -5.78
CA GLY A 50 -10.95 18.86 -5.83
C GLY A 50 -12.12 17.98 -5.38
N GLN A 51 -11.92 16.68 -5.15
CA GLN A 51 -12.91 15.82 -4.50
C GLN A 51 -12.79 15.90 -2.97
N PRO A 52 -13.90 15.71 -2.23
CA PRO A 52 -13.79 15.44 -0.79
C PRO A 52 -13.02 14.13 -0.56
N ILE A 53 -12.49 13.95 0.65
CA ILE A 53 -11.85 12.68 1.03
C ILE A 53 -12.89 11.56 0.89
N LEU A 54 -12.56 10.52 0.12
CA LEU A 54 -13.38 9.32 -0.07
C LEU A 54 -12.68 8.11 0.53
N TRP A 55 -13.45 7.24 1.16
CA TRP A 55 -12.96 6.07 1.90
C TRP A 55 -13.54 4.79 1.35
N TRP A 56 -12.69 3.80 1.12
CA TRP A 56 -13.02 2.63 0.30
C TRP A 56 -12.71 1.31 1.01
N SER A 57 -13.56 0.32 0.74
CA SER A 57 -13.39 -1.09 1.10
C SER A 57 -13.99 -1.98 -0.02
N PRO A 58 -13.28 -2.16 -1.15
CA PRO A 58 -13.74 -2.92 -2.31
C PRO A 58 -13.99 -4.40 -2.02
N ASP A 59 -14.81 -5.00 -2.88
CA ASP A 59 -15.11 -6.42 -2.91
C ASP A 59 -15.12 -6.87 -4.40
N PRO A 60 -14.14 -7.68 -4.85
CA PRO A 60 -13.08 -8.31 -4.07
C PRO A 60 -11.94 -7.35 -3.69
N ARG A 61 -11.11 -7.79 -2.73
CA ARG A 61 -9.84 -7.16 -2.33
C ARG A 61 -8.66 -7.87 -2.99
N MET A 62 -7.73 -7.11 -3.55
CA MET A 62 -6.50 -7.67 -4.14
C MET A 62 -5.36 -7.73 -3.12
N LEU A 63 -4.65 -8.85 -3.06
CA LEU A 63 -3.54 -9.03 -2.11
C LEU A 63 -2.52 -10.08 -2.58
N PHE A 64 -1.33 -10.07 -1.99
CA PHE A 64 -0.35 -11.15 -2.08
C PHE A 64 -0.39 -11.97 -0.79
N LEU A 65 -0.60 -13.29 -0.93
CA LEU A 65 -0.39 -14.23 0.17
C LEU A 65 1.06 -14.72 0.20
N PRO A 66 1.52 -15.28 1.33
CA PRO A 66 2.80 -15.93 1.41
C PRO A 66 3.03 -16.95 0.28
N GLY A 67 4.10 -16.76 -0.48
CA GLY A 67 4.49 -17.64 -1.58
C GLY A 67 3.84 -17.35 -2.94
N ASP A 68 2.92 -16.39 -3.03
CA ASP A 68 2.21 -16.09 -4.30
C ASP A 68 3.06 -15.34 -5.32
N LEU A 69 4.09 -14.61 -4.87
CA LEU A 69 4.86 -13.73 -5.73
C LEU A 69 5.49 -14.48 -6.92
N ASN A 70 5.08 -14.09 -8.12
CA ASN A 70 5.57 -14.64 -9.37
C ASN A 70 6.42 -13.60 -10.13
N LEU A 71 7.74 -13.73 -10.02
CA LEU A 71 8.68 -12.89 -10.76
C LEU A 71 9.06 -13.49 -12.11
N ASP A 72 9.19 -12.66 -13.13
CA ASP A 72 9.71 -13.07 -14.44
C ASP A 72 11.19 -13.47 -14.39
N ARG A 73 11.66 -14.15 -15.43
CA ARG A 73 13.05 -14.67 -15.54
C ARG A 73 14.09 -13.56 -15.39
N ASP A 74 13.82 -12.39 -15.98
CA ASP A 74 14.75 -11.26 -15.93
C ASP A 74 14.88 -10.72 -14.51
N THR A 75 13.76 -10.47 -13.83
CA THR A 75 13.74 -9.96 -12.45
C THR A 75 14.43 -10.94 -11.49
N ARG A 76 14.18 -12.25 -11.63
CA ARG A 76 14.90 -13.28 -10.85
C ARG A 76 16.40 -13.23 -11.08
N ARG A 77 16.86 -12.97 -12.32
CA ARG A 77 18.28 -12.78 -12.62
C ARG A 77 18.83 -11.52 -11.98
N GLN A 78 18.09 -10.41 -12.00
CA GLN A 78 18.51 -9.14 -11.39
C GLN A 78 18.67 -9.27 -9.88
N LEU A 79 17.75 -9.96 -9.20
CA LEU A 79 17.85 -10.30 -7.77
C LEU A 79 19.12 -11.12 -7.47
N LYS A 80 19.35 -12.20 -8.23
CA LYS A 80 20.54 -13.07 -8.03
C LYS A 80 21.86 -12.33 -8.23
N LYS A 81 21.88 -11.30 -9.07
CA LYS A 81 23.07 -10.49 -9.35
C LYS A 81 23.23 -9.30 -8.39
N ASN A 82 22.32 -9.10 -7.45
CA ASN A 82 22.25 -7.90 -6.62
C ASN A 82 22.39 -6.61 -7.46
N GLU A 83 21.69 -6.55 -8.60
CA GLU A 83 21.80 -5.42 -9.53
C GLU A 83 21.35 -4.09 -8.89
N PHE A 84 20.42 -4.18 -7.93
CA PHE A 84 19.90 -3.04 -7.19
C PHE A 84 20.34 -3.12 -5.73
N GLN A 85 20.72 -1.97 -5.17
CA GLN A 85 20.83 -1.80 -3.73
C GLN A 85 19.45 -1.48 -3.17
N LEU A 86 18.95 -2.32 -2.26
CA LEU A 86 17.72 -2.04 -1.53
C LEU A 86 18.03 -1.22 -0.29
N ARG A 87 17.18 -0.23 0.00
CA ARG A 87 17.20 0.55 1.23
C ARG A 87 15.76 0.69 1.74
N LEU A 88 15.63 0.86 3.05
CA LEU A 88 14.34 1.11 3.68
C LEU A 88 14.35 2.46 4.36
N ASP A 89 13.24 3.17 4.26
CA ASP A 89 12.95 4.32 5.12
C ASP A 89 14.04 5.42 5.10
N THR A 90 14.83 5.53 4.03
CA THR A 90 15.89 6.54 3.92
C THR A 90 15.43 7.79 3.16
N VAL A 91 14.49 7.64 2.23
CA VAL A 91 13.94 8.74 1.41
C VAL A 91 12.43 8.58 1.17
N PHE A 92 11.65 8.29 2.22
CA PHE A 92 10.20 8.02 2.14
C PHE A 92 9.42 9.04 1.30
N GLU A 93 9.49 10.34 1.64
CA GLU A 93 8.74 11.37 0.91
C GLU A 93 9.13 11.40 -0.58
N ARG A 94 10.41 11.17 -0.90
CA ARG A 94 10.87 11.10 -2.29
C ARG A 94 10.26 9.90 -3.03
N VAL A 95 10.07 8.76 -2.36
CA VAL A 95 9.36 7.60 -2.92
C VAL A 95 7.91 7.95 -3.20
N VAL A 96 7.21 8.58 -2.26
CA VAL A 96 5.80 8.99 -2.44
C VAL A 96 5.67 9.96 -3.61
N ARG A 97 6.53 10.99 -3.68
CA ARG A 97 6.57 11.95 -4.80
C ARG A 97 6.89 11.29 -6.14
N CYS A 98 7.77 10.28 -6.16
CA CYS A 98 8.01 9.49 -7.37
C CYS A 98 6.80 8.65 -7.79
N CYS A 99 6.00 8.16 -6.84
CA CYS A 99 4.73 7.49 -7.13
C CYS A 99 3.67 8.48 -7.65
N ALA A 100 3.63 9.69 -7.08
CA ALA A 100 2.72 10.75 -7.52
C ALA A 100 3.00 11.22 -8.96
N ALA A 101 4.27 11.23 -9.36
CA ALA A 101 4.71 11.60 -10.72
C ALA A 101 4.75 10.41 -11.71
N ALA A 102 4.47 9.18 -11.25
CA ALA A 102 4.55 8.01 -12.12
C ALA A 102 3.41 8.03 -13.14
N PRO A 103 3.70 7.90 -14.46
CA PRO A 103 2.66 7.93 -15.48
C PRO A 103 1.72 6.74 -15.30
N ARG A 104 0.41 7.01 -15.33
CA ARG A 104 -0.64 5.99 -15.30
C ARG A 104 -1.35 6.03 -16.65
N LYS A 105 -1.54 4.86 -17.26
CA LYS A 105 -2.35 4.76 -18.48
C LYS A 105 -3.74 5.31 -18.14
N ASP A 106 -4.20 6.25 -18.95
CA ASP A 106 -5.58 6.78 -18.94
C ASP A 106 -5.95 7.68 -17.73
N GLN A 107 -4.98 8.31 -17.05
CA GLN A 107 -5.25 9.29 -16.00
C GLN A 107 -4.44 10.58 -16.19
N ASP A 108 -5.14 11.73 -16.22
CA ASP A 108 -4.55 13.06 -16.07
C ASP A 108 -4.22 13.29 -14.59
N GLY A 109 -3.13 12.67 -14.14
CA GLY A 109 -2.61 12.79 -12.77
C GLY A 109 -2.76 11.54 -11.91
N THR A 110 -2.41 11.67 -10.64
CA THR A 110 -2.56 10.61 -9.64
C THR A 110 -3.40 11.12 -8.48
N TRP A 111 -4.07 10.20 -7.76
CA TRP A 111 -4.75 10.50 -6.50
C TRP A 111 -3.81 10.93 -5.36
N ILE A 112 -2.50 10.90 -5.59
CA ILE A 112 -1.47 11.25 -4.60
C ILE A 112 -1.22 12.76 -4.69
N ASN A 113 -2.15 13.54 -4.14
CA ASN A 113 -2.02 14.99 -4.01
C ASN A 113 -1.12 15.37 -2.81
N GLU A 114 -0.87 16.67 -2.60
CA GLU A 114 -0.01 17.14 -1.50
C GLU A 114 -0.57 16.79 -0.12
N ASP A 115 -1.90 16.76 0.08
CA ASP A 115 -2.50 16.33 1.36
C ASP A 115 -2.14 14.88 1.69
N MET A 116 -2.20 14.00 0.69
CA MET A 116 -1.80 12.59 0.82
C MET A 116 -0.29 12.48 1.07
N ILE A 117 0.54 13.25 0.37
CA ILE A 117 2.00 13.26 0.60
C ILE A 117 2.30 13.68 2.04
N GLU A 118 1.66 14.73 2.53
CA GLU A 118 1.85 15.23 3.89
C GLU A 118 1.37 14.22 4.93
N ALA A 119 0.16 13.66 4.76
CA ALA A 119 -0.43 12.71 5.70
C ALA A 119 0.40 11.44 5.84
N TYR A 120 0.88 10.87 4.74
CA TYR A 120 1.70 9.65 4.79
C TYR A 120 3.12 9.95 5.26
N SER A 121 3.65 11.15 5.00
CA SER A 121 4.93 11.58 5.58
C SER A 121 4.82 11.76 7.10
N LYS A 122 3.67 12.22 7.61
CA LYS A 122 3.38 12.23 9.06
C LYS A 122 3.32 10.81 9.62
N LEU A 123 2.58 9.90 8.97
CA LEU A 123 2.56 8.47 9.36
C LEU A 123 3.96 7.84 9.38
N HIS A 124 4.80 8.20 8.42
CA HIS A 124 6.18 7.70 8.36
C HIS A 124 7.01 8.18 9.55
N ARG A 125 6.92 9.48 9.90
CA ARG A 125 7.60 10.04 11.07
C ARG A 125 7.16 9.39 12.39
N GLU A 126 5.91 8.97 12.49
CA GLU A 126 5.37 8.22 13.64
C GLU A 126 5.66 6.69 13.57
N GLY A 127 6.37 6.23 12.54
CA GLY A 127 6.77 4.81 12.41
C GLY A 127 5.66 3.86 11.96
N HIS A 128 4.64 4.37 11.27
CA HIS A 128 3.53 3.57 10.75
C HIS A 128 3.58 3.36 9.23
N ALA A 129 4.10 4.34 8.48
CA ALA A 129 4.28 4.23 7.04
C ALA A 129 5.74 4.00 6.69
N HIS A 130 5.98 3.14 5.70
CA HIS A 130 7.32 2.70 5.34
C HIS A 130 7.50 2.58 3.84
N SER A 131 8.77 2.63 3.42
CA SER A 131 9.16 2.57 2.02
C SER A 131 10.27 1.55 1.78
N ILE A 132 10.21 0.91 0.61
CA ILE A 132 11.30 0.10 0.05
C ILE A 132 11.80 0.80 -1.20
N GLU A 133 13.10 1.01 -1.27
CA GLU A 133 13.76 1.80 -2.30
C GLU A 133 14.73 0.93 -3.09
N ALA A 134 14.63 0.96 -4.42
CA ALA A 134 15.56 0.29 -5.31
C ALA A 134 16.52 1.32 -5.93
N TRP A 135 17.78 1.21 -5.56
CA TRP A 135 18.86 2.09 -6.00
C TRP A 135 19.74 1.40 -7.04
N PHE A 136 20.11 2.12 -8.09
CA PHE A 136 21.08 1.66 -9.08
C PHE A 136 22.13 2.73 -9.30
N ARG A 137 23.41 2.42 -9.03
CA ARG A 137 24.54 3.35 -9.15
C ARG A 137 24.30 4.71 -8.46
N GLY A 138 23.73 4.67 -7.25
CA GLY A 138 23.46 5.88 -6.45
C GLY A 138 22.17 6.62 -6.82
N GLU A 139 21.42 6.16 -7.82
CA GLU A 139 20.15 6.76 -8.22
C GLU A 139 18.95 5.95 -7.73
N LEU A 140 17.92 6.63 -7.23
CA LEU A 140 16.64 6.03 -6.89
C LEU A 140 15.85 5.73 -8.17
N VAL A 141 15.75 4.45 -8.53
CA VAL A 141 15.21 3.99 -9.82
C VAL A 141 13.92 3.17 -9.70
N GLY A 142 13.43 2.96 -8.50
CA GLY A 142 12.14 2.36 -8.22
C GLY A 142 11.90 2.26 -6.73
N GLY A 143 10.68 1.90 -6.35
CA GLY A 143 10.32 1.72 -4.96
C GLY A 143 8.82 1.62 -4.76
N LEU A 144 8.44 1.39 -3.52
CA LEU A 144 7.06 1.34 -3.07
C LEU A 144 6.96 1.92 -1.67
N TYR A 145 5.75 2.32 -1.28
CA TYR A 145 5.45 2.72 0.09
C TYR A 145 4.11 2.14 0.53
N GLY A 146 3.91 2.07 1.84
CA GLY A 146 2.67 1.59 2.43
C GLY A 146 2.63 1.76 3.94
N VAL A 147 1.55 1.28 4.55
CA VAL A 147 1.34 1.31 6.00
C VAL A 147 1.54 -0.09 6.57
N ALA A 148 2.36 -0.22 7.61
CA ALA A 148 2.55 -1.47 8.34
C ALA A 148 1.67 -1.49 9.60
N MET A 149 0.97 -2.60 9.81
CA MET A 149 0.22 -2.83 11.04
C MET A 149 0.22 -4.32 11.37
N GLY A 150 0.94 -4.69 12.43
CA GLY A 150 1.17 -6.08 12.79
C GLY A 150 1.74 -6.89 11.62
N ALA A 151 1.08 -8.01 11.32
CA ALA A 151 1.43 -8.88 10.19
C ALA A 151 0.80 -8.47 8.85
N CYS A 152 0.30 -7.24 8.72
CA CYS A 152 -0.21 -6.67 7.47
C CYS A 152 0.68 -5.53 6.96
N PHE A 153 0.86 -5.48 5.64
CA PHE A 153 1.35 -4.30 4.92
C PHE A 153 0.29 -3.85 3.90
N PHE A 154 -0.16 -2.62 4.02
CA PHE A 154 -1.10 -2.00 3.09
C PHE A 154 -0.30 -1.20 2.05
N GLY A 155 -0.08 -1.78 0.87
CA GLY A 155 0.80 -1.21 -0.15
C GLY A 155 0.08 -0.10 -0.92
N GLU A 156 0.49 1.15 -0.77
CA GLU A 156 -0.24 2.29 -1.33
C GLU A 156 0.07 2.52 -2.81
N SER A 157 1.36 2.56 -3.13
CA SER A 157 1.79 2.75 -4.51
C SER A 157 3.23 2.30 -4.72
N MET A 158 3.58 2.16 -5.99
CA MET A 158 4.93 1.85 -6.41
C MET A 158 5.26 2.60 -7.71
N PHE A 159 6.54 2.86 -7.93
CA PHE A 159 7.03 3.49 -9.14
C PHE A 159 8.25 2.74 -9.68
N THR A 160 8.50 2.91 -10.97
CA THR A 160 9.65 2.31 -11.64
C THR A 160 10.19 3.27 -12.70
N ARG A 161 11.51 3.49 -12.66
CA ARG A 161 12.28 4.24 -13.67
C ARG A 161 13.28 3.33 -14.39
N ARG A 162 13.66 2.21 -13.78
CA ARG A 162 14.48 1.16 -14.40
C ARG A 162 13.72 -0.15 -14.38
N ARG A 163 13.71 -0.85 -15.52
CA ARG A 163 13.06 -2.16 -15.65
C ARG A 163 13.47 -3.11 -14.52
N GLY A 164 12.47 -3.64 -13.83
CA GLY A 164 12.63 -4.59 -12.71
C GLY A 164 12.76 -3.94 -11.33
N ALA A 165 13.03 -2.63 -11.22
CA ALA A 165 13.28 -1.98 -9.93
C ALA A 165 12.10 -2.10 -8.94
N SER A 166 10.87 -1.76 -9.37
CA SER A 166 9.67 -1.93 -8.54
C SER A 166 9.37 -3.38 -8.17
N LYS A 167 9.65 -4.33 -9.08
CA LYS A 167 9.45 -5.76 -8.83
C LYS A 167 10.44 -6.30 -7.79
N VAL A 168 11.67 -5.79 -7.79
CA VAL A 168 12.69 -6.10 -6.77
C VAL A 168 12.28 -5.53 -5.41
N ALA A 169 11.77 -4.30 -5.36
CA ALA A 169 11.22 -3.73 -4.13
C ALA A 169 10.01 -4.53 -3.60
N LEU A 170 9.08 -4.92 -4.49
CA LEU A 170 7.95 -5.79 -4.13
C LEU A 170 8.42 -7.17 -3.64
N ALA A 171 9.46 -7.73 -4.26
CA ALA A 171 10.03 -9.00 -3.82
C ALA A 171 10.58 -8.94 -2.39
N ALA A 172 11.25 -7.85 -2.05
CA ALA A 172 11.70 -7.60 -0.69
C ALA A 172 10.51 -7.46 0.28
N LEU A 173 9.46 -6.72 -0.11
CA LEU A 173 8.25 -6.60 0.70
C LEU A 173 7.61 -7.96 0.99
N CYS A 174 7.36 -8.77 -0.04
CA CYS A 174 6.79 -10.10 0.12
C CYS A 174 7.71 -11.04 0.93
N HIS A 175 9.03 -10.80 0.92
CA HIS A 175 9.95 -11.54 1.77
C HIS A 175 9.83 -11.14 3.25
N ILE A 176 9.71 -9.84 3.55
CA ILE A 176 9.45 -9.33 4.91
C ILE A 176 8.13 -9.90 5.44
N TYR A 177 7.08 -9.87 4.60
CA TYR A 177 5.73 -10.34 4.94
C TYR A 177 5.48 -11.80 4.55
N ARG A 178 6.52 -12.64 4.53
CA ARG A 178 6.41 -14.08 4.21
C ARG A 178 5.56 -14.91 5.19
N HIS A 179 5.18 -14.34 6.32
CA HIS A 179 4.26 -14.91 7.30
C HIS A 179 3.02 -14.03 7.53
N GLY A 180 2.84 -13.01 6.69
CA GLY A 180 1.79 -12.00 6.83
C GLY A 180 1.00 -11.85 5.53
N LEU A 181 0.43 -10.66 5.35
CA LEU A 181 -0.37 -10.29 4.19
C LEU A 181 0.11 -8.96 3.62
N VAL A 182 0.21 -8.86 2.29
CA VAL A 182 0.43 -7.60 1.58
C VAL A 182 -0.84 -7.24 0.82
N ASP A 183 -1.54 -6.20 1.23
CA ASP A 183 -2.76 -5.69 0.60
C ASP A 183 -2.38 -4.78 -0.59
N GLY A 184 -2.96 -5.07 -1.75
CA GLY A 184 -2.87 -4.30 -2.99
C GLY A 184 -4.17 -3.58 -3.35
N GLN A 185 -5.12 -3.54 -2.41
CA GLN A 185 -6.40 -2.84 -2.47
C GLN A 185 -7.28 -3.23 -3.66
N LEU A 186 -7.12 -2.51 -4.78
CA LEU A 186 -7.99 -2.60 -5.93
C LEU A 186 -7.48 -3.65 -6.94
N PRO A 187 -8.38 -4.32 -7.68
CA PRO A 187 -7.99 -5.19 -8.76
C PRO A 187 -7.09 -4.51 -9.79
N ASN A 188 -5.96 -5.15 -10.10
CA ASN A 188 -4.94 -4.64 -11.00
C ASN A 188 -4.27 -5.77 -11.77
N GLU A 189 -4.43 -5.79 -13.09
CA GLU A 189 -3.82 -6.81 -13.96
C GLU A 189 -2.29 -6.92 -13.80
N HIS A 190 -1.61 -5.81 -13.54
CA HIS A 190 -0.16 -5.81 -13.31
C HIS A 190 0.20 -6.62 -12.07
N LEU A 191 -0.53 -6.43 -10.97
CA LEU A 191 -0.32 -7.16 -9.72
C LEU A 191 -0.73 -8.64 -9.87
N GLN A 192 -1.82 -8.94 -10.59
CA GLN A 192 -2.20 -10.32 -10.89
C GLN A 192 -1.12 -11.07 -11.66
N ARG A 193 -0.49 -10.44 -12.67
CA ARG A 193 0.66 -11.03 -13.39
C ARG A 193 1.86 -11.30 -12.47
N LEU A 194 1.99 -10.52 -11.39
CA LEU A 194 3.01 -10.71 -10.35
C LEU A 194 2.58 -11.71 -9.27
N GLY A 195 1.39 -12.30 -9.37
CA GLY A 195 0.89 -13.34 -8.46
C GLY A 195 -0.14 -12.87 -7.44
N ALA A 196 -0.53 -11.59 -7.43
CA ALA A 196 -1.61 -11.14 -6.55
C ALA A 196 -2.92 -11.87 -6.86
N ARG A 197 -3.71 -12.12 -5.83
CA ARG A 197 -5.01 -12.79 -5.91
C ARG A 197 -6.10 -11.89 -5.37
N GLU A 198 -7.31 -12.15 -5.85
CA GLU A 198 -8.53 -11.56 -5.30
C GLU A 198 -9.04 -12.42 -4.14
N MET A 199 -9.54 -11.75 -3.11
CA MET A 199 -10.18 -12.34 -1.94
C MET A 199 -11.47 -11.58 -1.69
N ASP A 200 -12.55 -12.29 -1.35
CA ASP A 200 -13.79 -11.62 -0.95
C ASP A 200 -13.54 -10.73 0.28
N ARG A 201 -14.26 -9.61 0.35
CA ARG A 201 -14.09 -8.60 1.41
C ARG A 201 -14.27 -9.21 2.80
N ASP A 202 -15.18 -10.16 2.98
CA ASP A 202 -15.43 -10.77 4.29
C ASP A 202 -14.24 -11.59 4.80
N SER A 203 -13.65 -12.41 3.93
CA SER A 203 -12.41 -13.15 4.23
C SER A 203 -11.24 -12.21 4.49
N PHE A 204 -11.12 -11.12 3.72
CA PHE A 204 -10.08 -10.11 3.93
C PHE A 204 -10.21 -9.45 5.30
N LEU A 205 -11.41 -8.95 5.65
CA LEU A 205 -11.66 -8.25 6.91
C LEU A 205 -11.39 -9.16 8.13
N LYS A 206 -11.73 -10.45 8.04
CA LYS A 206 -11.41 -11.44 9.09
C LYS A 206 -9.90 -11.55 9.30
N ARG A 207 -9.14 -11.72 8.20
CA ARG A 207 -7.67 -11.81 8.26
C ARG A 207 -7.03 -10.54 8.80
N VAL A 208 -7.46 -9.36 8.33
CA VAL A 208 -6.92 -8.07 8.81
C VAL A 208 -7.18 -7.90 10.31
N ALA A 209 -8.37 -8.23 10.81
CA ALA A 209 -8.71 -8.12 12.22
C ALA A 209 -7.86 -9.02 13.13
N GLU A 210 -7.34 -10.13 12.62
CA GLU A 210 -6.44 -11.05 13.32
C GLU A 210 -4.98 -10.60 13.20
N LEU A 211 -4.50 -10.35 11.98
CA LEU A 211 -3.09 -10.07 11.68
C LEU A 211 -2.63 -8.71 12.21
N THR A 212 -3.51 -7.71 12.25
CA THR A 212 -3.17 -6.37 12.76
C THR A 212 -2.94 -6.32 14.28
N LYS A 213 -3.34 -7.38 15.00
CA LYS A 213 -3.09 -7.54 16.46
C LYS A 213 -1.77 -8.22 16.77
N GLN A 214 -1.08 -8.75 15.76
CA GLN A 214 0.23 -9.38 15.92
C GLN A 214 1.33 -8.32 15.99
N ASP A 215 2.54 -8.74 16.36
CA ASP A 215 3.72 -7.88 16.32
C ASP A 215 4.03 -7.44 14.88
N SER A 216 4.58 -6.23 14.76
CA SER A 216 4.94 -5.69 13.44
C SER A 216 6.06 -6.50 12.80
N LEU A 217 5.79 -7.07 11.62
CA LEU A 217 6.83 -7.75 10.85
C LEU A 217 7.88 -6.79 10.29
N TRP A 218 7.55 -5.49 10.17
CA TRP A 218 8.49 -4.48 9.68
C TRP A 218 9.66 -4.27 10.64
N GLN A 219 9.36 -4.12 11.93
CA GLN A 219 10.38 -3.84 12.96
C GLN A 219 11.40 -4.97 13.10
N ALA A 220 10.98 -6.22 12.88
CA ALA A 220 11.87 -7.38 12.90
C ALA A 220 12.95 -7.35 11.79
N TRP A 221 12.74 -6.58 10.73
CA TRP A 221 13.65 -6.51 9.58
C TRP A 221 14.62 -5.33 9.64
N VAL A 222 14.25 -4.23 10.30
CA VAL A 222 15.07 -3.01 10.42
C VAL A 222 16.23 -3.17 11.44
N GLY A 223 16.28 -4.30 12.15
CA GLY A 223 17.34 -4.63 13.14
C GLY A 223 18.59 -5.35 12.61
N TYR A 224 18.82 -5.39 11.28
CA TYR A 224 19.97 -6.06 10.65
C TYR A 224 20.83 -5.10 9.82
#